data_AF-A0A6B3H8C7-F1
#
_entry.id   AF-A0A6B3H8C7-F1
#
_cell.length_a   1.000
_cell.length_b   1.000
_cell.length_c   1.000
_cell.angle_alpha   90.00
_cell.angle_beta   90.00
_cell.angle_gamma   90.00
#
_symmetry.space_group_name_H-M   'P 1'
#
loop_
_entity.id
_entity.type
_entity.pdbx_description
1 polymer ?
#
loop_
_entity_poly.entity_id
_entity_poly.type
_entity_poly.pdbx_seq_one_letter_code
_entity_poly.pdbx_strand_id
1 'polypeptide(L)' 'TRAWWSGLWADRTTDSVYAELAVRGGHASTEQLTAFASTWRGWGAEDDGWFMVPHGEVLCRG' A
#
# COMPACT_ATOMS: atom_id res chain seq x y z
N THR A 1 12.01 -7.70 6.18
CA THR A 1 12.67 -7.59 4.86
C THR A 1 11.72 -6.92 3.88
N ARG A 2 12.18 -6.48 2.70
CA ARG A 2 11.31 -5.87 1.67
C ARG A 2 10.11 -6.77 1.32
N ALA A 3 10.36 -8.07 1.13
CA ALA A 3 9.34 -9.09 0.90
C ALA A 3 8.22 -9.14 1.97
N TRP A 4 8.59 -8.92 3.24
CA TRP A 4 7.62 -8.85 4.33
C TRP A 4 6.76 -7.58 4.24
N TRP A 5 7.37 -6.43 3.99
CA TRP A 5 6.64 -5.16 3.83
C TRP A 5 5.73 -5.16 2.60
N SER A 6 6.19 -5.68 1.47
CA SER A 6 5.36 -5.84 0.27
C SER A 6 4.17 -6.76 0.48
N GLY A 7 4.38 -7.89 1.19
CA GLY A 7 3.28 -8.81 1.52
C GLY A 7 2.25 -8.16 2.42
N LEU A 8 2.69 -7.53 3.51
CA LEU A 8 1.81 -6.84 4.46
C LEU A 8 0.92 -5.78 3.78
N TRP A 9 1.48 -4.97 2.88
CA TRP A 9 0.72 -3.94 2.18
C TRP A 9 -0.18 -4.52 1.09
N ALA A 10 0.26 -5.56 0.38
CA ALA A 10 -0.59 -6.27 -0.57
C ALA A 10 -1.85 -6.81 0.11
N ASP A 11 -1.69 -7.48 1.25
CA ASP A 11 -2.80 -8.06 2.00
C ASP A 11 -3.71 -6.96 2.57
N ARG A 12 -3.14 -5.86 3.09
CA ARG A 12 -3.94 -4.72 3.56
C ARG A 12 -4.77 -4.06 2.45
N THR A 13 -4.25 -4.00 1.23
CA THR A 13 -4.96 -3.39 0.10
C THR A 13 -6.23 -4.15 -0.28
N THR A 14 -6.32 -5.45 -0.01
CA THR A 14 -7.52 -6.26 -0.34
C THR A 14 -8.33 -6.66 0.90
N ASP A 15 -7.66 -6.98 2.01
CA ASP A 15 -8.26 -7.71 3.14
C ASP A 15 -8.33 -6.83 4.40
N SER A 16 -8.89 -5.62 4.24
CA SER A 16 -9.01 -4.68 5.36
C SER A 16 -10.26 -3.82 5.26
N VAL A 17 -10.63 -3.21 6.39
CA VAL A 17 -11.68 -2.19 6.46
C VAL A 17 -11.40 -1.02 5.50
N TYR A 18 -10.12 -0.72 5.24
CA TYR A 18 -9.73 0.28 4.24
C TYR A 18 -10.18 -0.12 2.83
N ALA A 19 -10.02 -1.38 2.43
CA ALA A 19 -10.46 -1.88 1.12
C ALA A 19 -11.99 -1.73 0.96
N GLU A 20 -12.75 -2.13 1.98
CA GLU A 20 -14.21 -1.99 2.00
C GLU A 20 -14.66 -0.53 1.91
N LEU A 21 -13.97 0.38 2.61
CA LEU A 21 -14.28 1.81 2.57
C LEU A 21 -13.93 2.42 1.22
N ALA A 22 -12.80 2.03 0.61
CA ALA A 22 -12.38 2.52 -0.69
C ALA A 22 -13.39 2.12 -1.79
N VAL A 23 -13.92 0.90 -1.74
CA VAL A 23 -14.94 0.43 -2.70
C VAL A 23 -16.29 1.09 -2.45
N ARG A 24 -16.78 1.09 -1.21
CA ARG A 24 -18.08 1.71 -0.89
C ARG A 24 -18.09 3.21 -1.13
N GLY A 25 -16.96 3.89 -0.92
CA GLY A 25 -16.79 5.30 -1.22
C GLY A 25 -16.62 5.63 -2.70
N GLY A 26 -16.55 4.62 -3.58
CA GLY A 26 -16.35 4.80 -5.01
C GLY A 26 -14.93 5.26 -5.39
N HIS A 27 -13.96 5.11 -4.50
CA HIS A 27 -12.56 5.51 -4.73
C HIS A 27 -11.76 4.44 -5.47
N ALA A 28 -12.21 3.18 -5.44
CA ALA A 28 -11.60 2.06 -6.16
C ALA A 28 -12.64 0.96 -6.43
N SER A 29 -12.38 0.10 -7.40
CA SER A 29 -13.04 -1.20 -7.59
C SER A 29 -12.24 -2.31 -6.94
N THR A 30 -12.89 -3.44 -6.68
CA THR A 30 -12.21 -4.65 -6.18
C THR A 30 -11.11 -5.09 -7.14
N GLU A 31 -11.32 -5.06 -8.46
CA GLU A 31 -10.27 -5.40 -9.43
C GLU A 31 -9.05 -4.47 -9.34
N GLN A 32 -9.26 -3.17 -9.14
CA GLN A 32 -8.16 -2.22 -8.95
C GLN A 32 -7.36 -2.51 -7.68
N LEU A 33 -8.02 -2.85 -6.58
CA LEU A 33 -7.34 -3.22 -5.33
C LEU A 33 -6.53 -4.52 -5.50
N THR A 34 -7.05 -5.51 -6.21
CA THR A 34 -6.30 -6.73 -6.54
C THR A 34 -5.08 -6.41 -7.41
N ALA A 35 -5.21 -5.53 -8.40
CA ALA A 35 -4.09 -5.10 -9.23
C ALA A 35 -3.00 -4.40 -8.40
N PHE A 36 -3.39 -3.51 -7.48
CA PHE A 36 -2.46 -2.85 -6.57
C PHE A 36 -1.76 -3.83 -5.62
N ALA A 37 -2.46 -4.84 -5.12
CA ALA A 37 -1.84 -5.89 -4.32
C ALA A 37 -0.79 -6.68 -5.11
N SER A 38 -1.03 -6.98 -6.38
CA SER A 38 -0.04 -7.57 -7.27
C SER A 38 1.17 -6.65 -7.49
N THR A 39 0.94 -5.35 -7.67
CA THR A 39 2.03 -4.36 -7.79
C THR A 39 2.89 -4.32 -6.53
N TRP A 40 2.29 -4.36 -5.34
CA TRP A 40 3.05 -4.45 -4.09
C TRP A 40 3.96 -5.67 -4.05
N ARG A 41 3.44 -6.85 -4.41
CA ARG A 41 4.22 -8.09 -4.47
C ARG A 41 5.35 -8.02 -5.51
N GLY A 42 5.09 -7.40 -6.67
CA GLY A 42 6.10 -7.15 -7.70
C GLY A 42 7.23 -6.26 -7.21
N TRP A 43 6.90 -5.10 -6.63
CA TRP A 43 7.89 -4.19 -6.03
C TRP A 43 8.73 -4.86 -4.93
N GLY A 44 8.14 -5.81 -4.19
CA GLY A 44 8.86 -6.63 -3.21
C GLY A 44 10.05 -7.41 -3.79
N ALA A 45 10.00 -7.74 -5.08
CA ALA A 45 11.01 -8.48 -5.81
C ALA A 45 12.05 -7.59 -6.52
N GLU A 46 11.80 -6.29 -6.68
CA GLU A 46 12.72 -5.37 -7.38
C GLU A 46 14.02 -5.17 -6.60
N ASP A 47 15.16 -5.49 -7.20
CA ASP A 47 16.47 -5.47 -6.53
C ASP A 47 16.84 -4.09 -5.96
N ASP A 48 16.45 -3.02 -6.66
CA ASP A 48 16.66 -1.62 -6.28
C ASP A 48 15.51 -1.02 -5.43
N GLY A 49 14.49 -1.81 -5.11
CA GLY A 49 13.34 -1.38 -4.33
C GLY A 49 13.70 -1.04 -2.87
N TRP A 50 13.21 0.11 -2.39
CA TRP A 50 13.43 0.61 -1.03
C TRP A 50 12.12 1.03 -0.34
N PHE A 51 12.05 0.85 0.99
CA PHE A 51 10.90 1.20 1.81
C PHE A 51 11.34 2.04 3.01
N MET A 52 10.64 3.14 3.27
CA MET A 52 10.95 4.04 4.37
C MET A 52 9.65 4.47 5.06
N VAL A 53 9.68 4.48 6.39
CA VAL A 53 8.64 5.10 7.23
C VAL A 53 9.34 6.17 8.07
N PRO A 54 9.47 7.41 7.57
CA PRO A 54 10.13 8.48 8.32
C PRO A 54 9.25 8.93 9.48
N HIS A 55 9.87 9.20 10.62
CA HIS A 55 9.22 9.81 11.78
C HIS A 55 9.73 11.25 11.92
N GLY A 56 8.85 12.22 11.67
CA GLY A 56 9.18 13.63 11.75
C GLY A 56 7.93 14.50 11.80
N GLU A 57 8.13 15.77 12.12
CA GLU A 57 7.06 16.77 12.17
C GLU A 57 7.14 17.74 10.98
N VAL A 58 5.98 18.16 10.48
CA VAL A 58 5.89 19.21 9.45
C VAL A 58 5.64 20.54 10.16
N LEU A 59 6.64 21.43 10.14
CA LEU A 59 6.52 22.78 10.69
C LEU A 59 6.02 23.75 9.62
N CYS A 60 4.72 24.05 9.63
CA CYS A 60 4.15 25.11 8.80
C CYS A 60 4.48 26.47 9.45
N ARG A 61 5.36 27.25 8.82
CA ARG A 61 5.62 28.64 9.21
C ARG A 61 4.79 29.54 8.29
N GLY A 62 3.82 30.24 8.87
CA GLY A 62 3.07 31.34 8.25
C GLY A 62 3.71 32.68 8.54
#